data_AF-A0AAJ1SXH8-F1
#
_entry.id   AF-A0AAJ1SXH8-F1
#
_cell.length_a   1.000
_cell.length_b   1.000
_cell.length_c   1.000
_cell.angle_alpha   90.00
_cell.angle_beta   90.00
_cell.angle_gamma   90.00
#
_symmetry.space_group_name_H-M   'P 1'
#
loop_
_entity.id
_entity.type
_entity.pdbx_description
1 polymer ?
#
loop_
_entity_poly.entity_id
_entity_poly.type
_entity_poly.pdbx_seq_one_letter_code
_entity_poly.pdbx_strand_id
1 'polypeptide(L)'
;MRGLSPGQQCEVWIASATGALDLAYSTGNMLLEAPNWSLDGSSLILNGDGKLWRLGLADGSLAEVPVTGVPALNNDHVLAPDGKTIYVSADDGHIYRAPLAGGPATRVTGDDGSFHFLHGVSPDGSELAYVGIEAGDFTRPGRLVTMPSDGGAAAAVDVGPGHCDGPSTRPTGNGCT
;
A
#
# COMPACT_ATOMS: atom_id res chain seq x y z
N MET A 1 13.53 -13.92 2.98
CA MET A 1 12.10 -14.11 2.67
C MET A 1 11.34 -13.64 3.90
N ARG A 2 10.45 -12.65 3.76
CA ARG A 2 9.54 -12.25 4.85
C ARG A 2 8.53 -13.38 5.06
N GLY A 3 8.30 -13.80 6.29
CA GLY A 3 7.43 -14.92 6.60
C GLY A 3 7.49 -15.31 8.07
N LEU A 4 6.56 -16.16 8.49
CA LEU A 4 6.48 -16.64 9.86
C LEU A 4 7.58 -17.69 10.13
N SER A 5 8.21 -17.58 11.30
CA SER A 5 9.08 -18.63 11.86
C SER A 5 8.25 -19.76 12.46
N PRO A 6 8.80 -20.98 12.63
CA PRO A 6 8.08 -22.10 13.23
C PRO A 6 7.44 -21.73 14.57
N GLY A 7 6.14 -21.97 14.69
CA GLY A 7 5.36 -21.68 15.91
C GLY A 7 4.86 -20.25 16.04
N GLN A 8 5.19 -19.34 15.12
CA GLN A 8 4.59 -18.00 15.08
C GLN A 8 3.16 -18.05 14.52
N GLN A 9 2.36 -17.07 14.95
CA GLN A 9 1.04 -16.79 14.44
C GLN A 9 1.02 -15.33 13.98
N CYS A 10 0.31 -15.06 12.90
CA CYS A 10 -0.09 -13.73 12.47
C CYS A 10 -1.54 -13.52 12.89
N GLU A 11 -1.83 -12.38 13.51
CA GLU A 11 -3.17 -12.00 13.92
C GLU A 11 -3.53 -10.64 13.35
N VAL A 12 -4.74 -10.52 12.81
CA VAL A 12 -5.33 -9.27 12.37
C VAL A 12 -6.34 -8.85 13.44
N TRP A 13 -6.11 -7.70 14.03
CA TRP A 13 -6.94 -7.13 15.09
C TRP A 13 -7.65 -5.87 14.60
N ILE A 14 -8.90 -5.69 15.00
CA ILE A 14 -9.67 -4.46 14.77
C ILE A 14 -9.87 -3.77 16.12
N ALA A 15 -9.35 -2.56 16.25
CA ALA A 15 -9.55 -1.73 17.41
C ALA A 15 -10.53 -0.59 17.09
N SER A 16 -11.54 -0.42 17.93
CA SER A 16 -12.40 0.77 17.90
C SER A 16 -11.68 1.98 18.51
N ALA A 17 -12.03 3.17 18.04
CA ALA A 17 -11.52 4.42 18.63
C ALA A 17 -11.89 4.61 20.11
N THR A 18 -12.90 3.88 20.59
CA THR A 18 -13.35 3.89 22.00
C THR A 18 -12.73 2.80 22.86
N GLY A 19 -11.84 1.96 22.30
CA GLY A 19 -11.03 1.00 23.05
C GLY A 19 -11.51 -0.45 23.05
N ALA A 20 -12.61 -0.79 22.39
CA ALA A 20 -12.93 -2.20 22.07
C ALA A 20 -11.88 -2.76 21.10
N LEU A 21 -11.52 -4.03 21.27
CA LEU A 21 -10.51 -4.75 20.49
C LEU A 21 -11.05 -6.14 20.15
N ASP A 22 -11.14 -6.43 18.86
CA ASP A 22 -11.66 -7.69 18.33
C ASP A 22 -10.61 -8.38 17.46
N LEU A 23 -10.42 -9.70 17.68
CA LEU A 23 -9.59 -10.52 16.79
C LEU A 23 -10.39 -10.82 15.53
N ALA A 24 -9.96 -10.26 14.39
CA ALA A 24 -10.62 -10.43 13.10
C ALA A 24 -10.16 -11.70 12.37
N TYR A 25 -8.88 -12.05 12.49
CA TYR A 25 -8.30 -13.21 11.82
C TYR A 25 -7.02 -13.69 12.51
N SER A 26 -6.75 -15.00 12.45
CA SER A 26 -5.51 -15.59 12.97
C SER A 26 -5.05 -16.72 12.05
N THR A 27 -3.75 -16.77 11.76
CA THR A 27 -3.15 -17.80 10.90
C THR A 27 -1.71 -18.09 11.29
N GLY A 28 -1.31 -19.36 11.22
CA GLY A 28 0.10 -19.77 11.35
C GLY A 28 0.81 -19.93 10.01
N ASN A 29 0.12 -19.66 8.90
CA ASN A 29 0.58 -20.04 7.56
C ASN A 29 1.24 -18.88 6.80
N MET A 30 0.89 -17.64 7.13
CA MET A 30 1.25 -16.48 6.33
C MET A 30 1.40 -15.24 7.22
N LEU A 31 2.42 -14.45 6.94
CA LEU A 31 2.55 -13.11 7.50
C LEU A 31 1.67 -12.16 6.67
N LEU A 32 0.68 -11.54 7.33
CA LEU A 32 -0.21 -10.54 6.74
C LEU A 32 0.15 -9.15 7.29
N GLU A 33 0.30 -8.17 6.40
CA GLU A 33 0.76 -6.82 6.72
C GLU A 33 -0.10 -5.74 6.03
N ALA A 34 0.10 -4.48 6.43
CA ALA A 34 -0.48 -3.26 5.82
C ALA A 34 -2.02 -3.27 5.61
N PRO A 35 -2.85 -3.48 6.64
CA PRO A 35 -4.30 -3.53 6.48
C PRO A 35 -4.90 -2.22 5.94
N ASN A 36 -5.71 -2.33 4.91
CA ASN A 36 -6.54 -1.25 4.36
C ASN A 36 -8.03 -1.63 4.40
N TRP A 37 -8.89 -0.73 4.87
CA TRP A 37 -10.34 -0.96 4.85
C TRP A 37 -10.93 -0.79 3.46
N SER A 38 -11.81 -1.71 3.04
CA SER A 38 -12.69 -1.44 1.90
C SER A 38 -13.64 -0.28 2.23
N LEU A 39 -14.04 0.50 1.22
CA LEU A 39 -14.89 1.69 1.42
C LEU A 39 -16.25 1.37 2.05
N ASP A 40 -16.77 0.17 1.81
CA ASP A 40 -18.02 -0.31 2.39
C ASP A 40 -17.84 -0.92 3.80
N GLY A 41 -16.61 -0.99 4.30
CA GLY A 41 -16.27 -1.57 5.60
C GLY A 41 -16.46 -3.08 5.71
N SER A 42 -16.74 -3.79 4.61
CA SER A 42 -17.04 -5.22 4.62
C SER A 42 -15.79 -6.10 4.67
N SER A 43 -14.64 -5.56 4.29
CA SER A 43 -13.40 -6.32 4.11
C SER A 43 -12.15 -5.52 4.50
N LEU A 44 -11.08 -6.23 4.82
CA LEU A 44 -9.71 -5.70 4.84
C LEU A 44 -8.93 -6.20 3.62
N ILE A 45 -8.14 -5.32 3.03
CA ILE A 45 -7.12 -5.66 2.04
C ILE A 45 -5.78 -5.72 2.76
N LEU A 46 -5.03 -6.80 2.53
CA LEU A 46 -3.82 -7.16 3.24
C LEU A 46 -2.72 -7.51 2.22
N ASN A 47 -1.47 -7.25 2.57
CA ASN A 47 -0.32 -7.81 1.86
C ASN A 47 0.09 -9.14 2.51
N GLY A 48 0.45 -10.13 1.71
CA GLY A 48 1.04 -11.39 2.20
C GLY A 48 1.64 -12.21 1.06
N ASP A 49 2.81 -12.80 1.29
CA ASP A 49 3.55 -13.62 0.31
C ASP A 49 3.73 -12.95 -1.06
N GLY A 50 3.96 -11.63 -1.08
CA GLY A 50 4.14 -10.86 -2.31
C GLY A 50 2.85 -10.65 -3.11
N LYS A 51 1.68 -10.81 -2.48
CA LYS A 51 0.36 -10.70 -3.10
C LYS A 51 -0.61 -9.90 -2.23
N LEU A 52 -1.77 -9.58 -2.81
CA LEU A 52 -2.89 -8.98 -2.10
C LEU A 52 -3.90 -10.06 -1.67
N TRP A 53 -4.44 -9.87 -0.48
CA TRP A 53 -5.45 -10.73 0.12
C TRP A 53 -6.63 -9.89 0.60
N ARG A 54 -7.85 -10.39 0.39
CA ARG A 54 -9.08 -9.83 0.91
C ARG A 54 -9.56 -10.70 2.06
N LEU A 55 -9.66 -10.10 3.24
CA LEU A 55 -10.29 -10.69 4.42
C LEU A 55 -11.73 -10.19 4.52
N GLY A 56 -12.71 -11.08 4.30
CA GLY A 56 -14.13 -10.78 4.53
C GLY A 56 -14.45 -10.77 6.02
N LEU A 57 -14.98 -9.67 6.54
CA LEU A 57 -15.21 -9.51 7.99
C LEU A 57 -16.48 -10.20 8.49
N ALA A 58 -17.40 -10.52 7.59
CA ALA A 58 -18.65 -11.20 7.95
C ALA A 58 -18.46 -12.71 8.17
N ASP A 59 -17.56 -13.35 7.42
CA ASP A 59 -17.36 -14.80 7.41
C ASP A 59 -15.92 -15.24 7.75
N GLY A 60 -15.00 -14.30 7.92
CA GLY A 60 -13.58 -14.57 8.19
C GLY A 60 -12.83 -15.17 7.00
N SER A 61 -13.39 -15.11 5.78
CA SER A 61 -12.76 -15.68 4.60
C SER A 61 -11.55 -14.86 4.15
N LEU A 62 -10.44 -15.53 3.87
CA LEU A 62 -9.24 -14.92 3.30
C LEU A 62 -9.05 -15.43 1.86
N ALA A 63 -9.13 -14.54 0.87
CA ALA A 63 -9.01 -14.88 -0.53
C ALA A 63 -7.99 -13.97 -1.25
N GLU A 64 -7.18 -14.54 -2.14
CA GLU A 64 -6.25 -13.76 -2.97
C GLU A 64 -7.02 -12.79 -3.88
N VAL A 65 -6.53 -11.55 -4.01
CA VAL A 65 -6.95 -10.63 -5.06
C VAL A 65 -6.07 -10.89 -6.29
N PRO A 66 -6.61 -11.44 -7.40
CA PRO A 66 -5.80 -11.98 -8.48
C PRO A 66 -5.29 -10.88 -9.42
N VAL A 67 -4.34 -10.07 -8.94
CA VAL A 67 -3.65 -9.06 -9.75
C VAL A 67 -2.60 -9.73 -10.63
N THR A 68 -2.53 -9.35 -11.90
CA THR A 68 -1.59 -9.92 -12.88
C THR A 68 -0.74 -8.84 -13.53
N GLY A 69 0.40 -9.22 -14.13
CA GLY A 69 1.29 -8.26 -14.80
C GLY A 69 2.05 -7.34 -13.84
N VAL A 70 2.17 -7.72 -12.57
CA VAL A 70 2.97 -7.05 -11.54
C VAL A 70 3.93 -8.08 -10.93
N PRO A 71 5.15 -7.69 -10.55
CA PRO A 71 6.04 -8.53 -9.75
C PRO A 71 5.46 -8.82 -8.35
N ALA A 72 6.22 -9.55 -7.52
CA ALA A 72 5.89 -9.69 -6.11
C ALA A 72 5.76 -8.30 -5.47
N LEU A 73 4.73 -8.14 -4.65
CA LEU A 73 4.45 -6.89 -3.93
C LEU A 73 5.35 -6.79 -2.70
N ASN A 74 5.83 -5.60 -2.39
CA ASN A 74 6.71 -5.43 -1.24
C ASN A 74 5.92 -5.52 0.09
N ASN A 75 5.00 -4.59 0.31
CA ASN A 75 4.16 -4.39 1.49
C ASN A 75 3.13 -3.28 1.21
N ASP A 76 3.58 -2.15 0.64
CA ASP A 76 2.81 -0.92 0.57
C ASP A 76 1.72 -0.98 -0.50
N HIS A 77 0.50 -0.64 -0.10
CA HIS A 77 -0.64 -0.52 -1.01
C HIS A 77 -1.67 0.46 -0.46
N VAL A 78 -2.39 1.09 -1.37
CA VAL A 78 -3.40 2.11 -1.05
C VAL A 78 -4.62 1.93 -1.96
N LEU A 79 -5.82 1.89 -1.36
CA LEU A 79 -7.08 1.88 -2.10
C LEU A 79 -7.38 3.29 -2.60
N ALA A 80 -7.77 3.40 -3.87
CA ALA A 80 -8.21 4.65 -4.44
C ALA A 80 -9.59 5.06 -3.88
N PRO A 81 -9.91 6.38 -3.86
CA PRO A 81 -11.21 6.87 -3.41
C PRO A 81 -12.39 6.39 -4.27
N ASP A 82 -12.13 5.88 -5.48
CA ASP A 82 -13.15 5.31 -6.37
C ASP A 82 -13.71 3.96 -5.90
N GLY A 83 -13.07 3.32 -4.90
CA GLY A 83 -13.44 2.01 -4.36
C GLY A 83 -13.19 0.82 -5.29
N LYS A 84 -12.54 1.04 -6.43
CA LYS A 84 -12.37 0.07 -7.50
C LYS A 84 -10.91 -0.12 -7.91
N THR A 85 -10.06 0.83 -7.59
CA THR A 85 -8.65 0.85 -7.95
C THR A 85 -7.79 0.62 -6.70
N ILE A 86 -6.68 -0.12 -6.85
CA ILE A 86 -5.63 -0.24 -5.85
C ILE A 86 -4.28 0.12 -6.48
N TYR A 87 -3.48 0.87 -5.73
CA TYR A 87 -2.09 1.16 -6.03
C TYR A 87 -1.20 0.28 -5.15
N VAL A 88 -0.13 -0.25 -5.71
CA VAL A 88 0.79 -1.17 -5.01
C VAL A 88 2.24 -0.82 -5.33
N SER A 89 3.13 -0.89 -4.33
CA SER A 89 4.57 -0.93 -4.56
C SER A 89 5.04 -2.38 -4.77
N ALA A 90 5.86 -2.59 -5.79
CA ALA A 90 6.38 -3.91 -6.15
C ALA A 90 7.89 -4.02 -5.89
N ASP A 91 8.40 -5.25 -5.83
CA ASP A 91 9.81 -5.57 -5.54
C ASP A 91 10.78 -5.11 -6.64
N ASP A 92 10.28 -4.77 -7.83
CA ASP A 92 11.07 -4.09 -8.87
C ASP A 92 11.29 -2.59 -8.56
N GLY A 93 10.72 -2.09 -7.46
CA GLY A 93 10.86 -0.72 -7.01
C GLY A 93 9.85 0.25 -7.60
N HIS A 94 8.87 -0.22 -8.39
CA HIS A 94 7.88 0.63 -9.05
C HIS A 94 6.51 0.58 -8.38
N ILE A 95 5.70 1.60 -8.66
CA ILE A 95 4.29 1.63 -8.29
C ILE A 95 3.46 1.18 -9.48
N TYR A 96 2.47 0.34 -9.21
CA TYR A 96 1.50 -0.17 -10.17
C TYR A 96 0.08 0.18 -9.74
N ARG A 97 -0.80 0.34 -10.73
CA ARG A 97 -2.25 0.52 -10.58
C ARG A 97 -2.96 -0.72 -11.08
N ALA A 98 -3.91 -1.26 -10.31
CA ALA A 98 -4.70 -2.43 -10.69
C ALA A 98 -6.17 -2.30 -10.26
N PRO A 99 -7.10 -3.08 -10.87
CA PRO A 99 -8.45 -3.21 -10.33
C PRO A 99 -8.42 -3.95 -8.99
N LEU A 100 -9.14 -3.42 -7.99
CA LEU A 100 -9.27 -4.04 -6.67
C LEU A 100 -9.97 -5.41 -6.71
N ALA A 101 -10.77 -5.67 -7.76
CA ALA A 101 -11.36 -6.99 -8.02
C ALA A 101 -10.35 -8.02 -8.58
N GLY A 102 -9.13 -7.61 -8.90
CA GLY A 102 -8.16 -8.39 -9.66
C GLY A 102 -8.17 -8.08 -11.16
N GLY A 103 -7.15 -8.54 -11.87
CA GLY A 103 -6.92 -8.22 -13.28
C GLY A 103 -5.54 -7.61 -13.54
N PRO A 104 -5.28 -7.16 -14.78
CA PRO A 104 -3.97 -6.67 -15.18
C PRO A 104 -3.64 -5.34 -14.49
N ALA A 105 -2.41 -5.26 -13.97
CA ALA A 105 -1.81 -4.06 -13.44
C ALA A 105 -1.13 -3.24 -14.55
N THR A 106 -1.04 -1.93 -14.33
CA THR A 106 -0.28 -0.99 -15.18
C THR A 106 0.73 -0.26 -14.31
N ARG A 107 2.01 -0.26 -14.72
CA ARG A 107 3.05 0.51 -14.04
C ARG A 107 2.76 2.01 -14.21
N VAL A 108 2.79 2.78 -13.12
CA VAL A 108 2.54 4.24 -13.17
C VAL A 108 3.83 5.04 -13.03
N THR A 109 4.85 4.52 -12.36
CA THR A 109 6.16 5.19 -12.24
C THR A 109 7.06 4.91 -13.44
N GLY A 110 7.95 5.86 -13.73
CA GLY A 110 8.98 5.74 -14.76
C GLY A 110 10.26 5.07 -14.26
N ASP A 111 11.19 4.86 -15.18
CA ASP A 111 12.54 4.35 -14.89
C ASP A 111 13.47 5.54 -14.58
N ASP A 112 13.38 6.07 -13.35
CA ASP A 112 14.15 7.24 -12.89
C ASP A 112 15.34 6.89 -11.99
N GLY A 113 15.61 5.60 -11.81
CA GLY A 113 16.69 5.10 -10.94
C GLY A 113 16.33 5.11 -9.45
N SER A 114 15.05 5.25 -9.08
CA SER A 114 14.61 5.24 -7.69
C SER A 114 13.71 4.04 -7.35
N PHE A 115 13.68 3.67 -6.07
CA PHE A 115 12.61 2.89 -5.46
C PHE A 115 11.49 3.82 -4.97
N HIS A 116 10.25 3.38 -5.16
CA HIS A 116 9.03 4.16 -4.95
C HIS A 116 8.15 3.49 -3.87
N PHE A 117 8.21 4.02 -2.64
CA PHE A 117 7.46 3.50 -1.49
C PHE A 117 6.15 4.28 -1.32
N LEU A 118 5.04 3.67 -1.74
CA LEU A 118 3.72 4.30 -1.79
C LEU A 118 3.15 4.54 -0.39
N HIS A 119 2.55 5.71 -0.14
CA HIS A 119 1.89 5.98 1.14
C HIS A 119 0.54 6.69 1.03
N GLY A 120 0.19 7.28 -0.12
CA GLY A 120 -1.09 7.93 -0.26
C GLY A 120 -1.56 8.15 -1.68
N VAL A 121 -2.88 8.32 -1.80
CA VAL A 121 -3.58 8.84 -2.97
C VAL A 121 -4.39 10.05 -2.51
N SER A 122 -4.49 11.09 -3.33
CA SER A 122 -5.28 12.27 -3.00
C SER A 122 -6.78 11.94 -2.87
N PRO A 123 -7.56 12.71 -2.10
CA PRO A 123 -8.99 12.44 -1.93
C PRO A 123 -9.80 12.49 -3.24
N ASP A 124 -9.35 13.27 -4.22
CA ASP A 124 -9.92 13.33 -5.57
C ASP A 124 -9.38 12.24 -6.51
N GLY A 125 -8.44 11.43 -6.04
CA GLY A 125 -7.84 10.32 -6.79
C GLY A 125 -6.81 10.73 -7.84
N SER A 126 -6.49 12.03 -7.97
CA SER A 126 -5.66 12.56 -9.06
C SER A 126 -4.15 12.48 -8.84
N GLU A 127 -3.68 12.38 -7.59
CA GLU A 127 -2.26 12.38 -7.24
C GLU A 127 -1.89 11.22 -6.31
N LEU A 128 -0.66 10.74 -6.43
CA LEU A 128 -0.02 9.81 -5.51
C LEU A 128 1.04 10.54 -4.68
N ALA A 129 1.19 10.13 -3.42
CA ALA A 129 2.28 10.51 -2.54
C ALA A 129 3.10 9.26 -2.18
N TYR A 130 4.41 9.35 -2.36
CA TYR A 130 5.33 8.26 -2.09
C TYR A 130 6.69 8.79 -1.62
N VAL A 131 7.48 7.91 -1.01
CA VAL A 131 8.88 8.18 -0.68
C VAL A 131 9.77 7.61 -1.78
N GLY A 132 10.56 8.48 -2.42
CA GLY A 132 11.55 8.10 -3.42
C GLY A 132 12.93 7.92 -2.79
N ILE A 133 13.59 6.79 -3.05
CA ILE A 133 14.98 6.51 -2.63
C ILE A 133 15.80 6.14 -3.87
N GLU A 134 16.99 6.69 -4.02
CA GLU A 134 17.91 6.32 -5.09
C GLU A 134 18.25 4.82 -5.01
N ALA A 135 17.97 4.07 -6.08
CA ALA A 135 18.10 2.63 -6.08
C ALA A 135 19.56 2.22 -5.90
N GLY A 136 19.84 1.44 -4.84
CA GLY A 136 21.20 1.01 -4.50
C GLY A 136 21.97 1.97 -3.59
N ASP A 137 21.44 3.16 -3.27
CA ASP A 137 22.00 4.07 -2.27
C ASP A 137 20.98 4.38 -1.16
N PHE A 138 20.97 3.53 -0.14
CA PHE A 138 20.18 3.71 1.08
C PHE A 138 20.85 4.60 2.13
N THR A 139 22.01 5.22 1.82
CA THR A 139 22.68 6.13 2.77
C THR A 139 22.08 7.53 2.74
N ARG A 140 21.33 7.86 1.69
CA ARG A 140 20.62 9.13 1.54
C ARG A 140 19.20 8.99 2.06
N PRO A 141 18.64 10.04 2.71
CA PRO A 141 17.26 10.00 3.14
C PRO A 141 16.32 9.94 1.93
N GLY A 142 15.25 9.15 2.06
CA GLY A 142 14.14 9.19 1.12
C GLY A 142 13.50 10.58 1.07
N ARG A 143 12.97 10.93 -0.10
CA ARG A 143 12.31 12.21 -0.34
C ARG A 143 10.82 12.00 -0.52
N LEU A 144 10.01 12.89 0.05
CA LEU A 144 8.60 12.96 -0.30
C LEU A 144 8.47 13.38 -1.77
N VAL A 145 7.73 12.61 -2.54
CA VAL A 145 7.45 12.86 -3.95
C VAL A 145 5.96 12.74 -4.19
N THR A 146 5.45 13.60 -5.08
CA THR A 146 4.09 13.56 -5.59
C THR A 146 4.09 13.36 -7.10
N MET A 147 3.08 12.69 -7.64
CA MET A 147 2.91 12.52 -9.08
C MET A 147 1.44 12.32 -9.47
N PRO A 148 1.04 12.58 -10.72
CA PRO A 148 -0.29 12.20 -11.20
C PRO A 148 -0.52 10.69 -11.08
N SER A 149 -1.71 10.28 -10.64
CA SER A 149 -2.02 8.89 -10.32
C SER A 149 -2.16 7.97 -11.54
N ASP A 150 -2.36 8.54 -12.72
CA ASP A 150 -2.33 7.84 -14.01
C ASP A 150 -0.92 7.80 -14.64
N GLY A 151 0.10 8.25 -13.91
CA GLY A 151 1.47 8.39 -14.40
C GLY A 151 1.77 9.79 -14.92
N GLY A 152 3.06 10.15 -14.96
CA GLY A 152 3.51 11.46 -15.41
C GLY A 152 4.74 11.95 -14.65
N ALA A 153 5.00 13.26 -14.77
CA ALA A 153 6.13 13.89 -14.12
C ALA A 153 5.95 13.90 -12.60
N ALA A 154 6.97 13.45 -11.88
CA ALA A 154 7.02 13.47 -10.43
C ALA A 154 7.67 14.77 -9.92
N ALA A 155 7.22 15.24 -8.76
CA ALA A 155 7.72 16.44 -8.11
C ALA A 155 8.09 16.14 -6.65
N ALA A 156 9.35 16.43 -6.30
CA ALA A 156 9.79 16.37 -4.91
C ALA A 156 9.11 17.48 -4.10
N VAL A 157 8.61 17.14 -2.93
CA VAL A 157 8.03 18.09 -1.97
C VAL A 157 9.10 18.44 -0.94
N ASP A 158 9.36 19.72 -0.76
CA ASP A 158 10.29 20.17 0.28
C ASP A 158 9.61 20.10 1.65
N VAL A 159 10.06 19.14 2.44
CA VAL A 159 9.62 18.83 3.81
C VAL A 159 10.75 19.06 4.83
N GLY A 160 11.82 19.74 4.40
CA GLY A 160 13.03 19.93 5.19
C GLY A 160 14.01 18.75 5.13
N PRO A 161 15.08 18.75 5.95
CA PRO A 161 16.18 17.78 5.86
C PRO A 161 15.91 16.44 6.59
N GLY A 162 14.73 16.27 7.19
CA GLY A 162 14.38 15.06 7.93
C GLY A 162 14.08 13.87 7.01
N HIS A 163 14.20 12.66 7.55
CA HIS A 163 13.68 11.47 6.88
C HIS A 163 12.15 11.50 6.89
N CYS A 164 11.53 11.23 5.74
CA CYS A 164 10.08 11.12 5.62
C CYS A 164 9.71 9.68 5.29
N ASP A 165 8.83 9.12 6.11
CA ASP A 165 8.25 7.78 5.99
C ASP A 165 6.77 7.87 6.39
N GLY A 166 5.89 7.18 5.68
CA GLY A 166 4.44 7.23 5.93
C GLY A 166 3.67 8.51 5.58
N PRO A 167 4.05 9.36 4.60
CA PRO A 167 3.27 10.55 4.24
C PRO A 167 1.85 10.19 3.80
N SER A 168 0.85 10.84 4.39
CA SER A 168 -0.56 10.65 4.02
C SER A 168 -1.21 11.94 3.54
N THR A 169 -2.27 11.82 2.73
CA THR A 169 -2.99 12.98 2.18
C THR A 169 -4.06 13.43 3.17
N ARG A 170 -4.22 14.76 3.34
CA ARG A 170 -5.31 15.29 4.17
C ARG A 170 -6.68 15.08 3.51
N PRO A 171 -7.71 14.67 4.28
CA PRO A 171 -9.07 14.53 3.77
C PRO A 171 -9.70 15.81 3.18
N THR A 172 -9.19 17.00 3.54
CA THR A 172 -9.78 18.29 3.16
C THR A 172 -9.04 19.05 2.04
N GLY A 173 -8.04 18.43 1.40
CA GLY A 173 -7.37 18.98 0.21
C GLY A 173 -6.17 19.91 0.48
N ASN A 174 -5.19 19.82 -0.44
CA ASN A 174 -3.88 20.47 -0.54
C ASN A 174 -2.99 20.45 0.71
N GLY A 175 -2.46 19.25 1.01
CA GLY A 175 -1.31 19.08 1.89
C GLY A 175 -0.97 17.61 2.08
N CYS A 176 0.32 17.28 1.92
CA CYS A 176 0.90 16.06 2.49
C CYS A 176 1.41 16.40 3.90
N THR A 177 1.16 15.53 4.87
CA THR A 177 1.76 15.62 6.21
C THR A 177 2.78 14.53 6.42
#